data_AF-A0A318P1N4-F1
#
_entry.id   AF-A0A318P1N4-F1
#
_cell.length_a   1.000
_cell.length_b   1.000
_cell.length_c   1.000
_cell.angle_alpha   90.00
_cell.angle_beta   90.00
_cell.angle_gamma   90.00
#
_symmetry.space_group_name_H-M   'P 1'
#
loop_
_entity.id
_entity.type
_entity.pdbx_description
1 polymer ?
#
loop_
_entity_poly.entity_id
_entity_poly.type
_entity_poly.pdbx_seq_one_letter_code
_entity_poly.pdbx_strand_id
1 'polypeptide(L)' 'MKLSNVILLSTILVSSVGMSAVASAAQRPAGICTFIYSPVPYVTKDGKKIQAPNACVAKWWAVQGK' A
#
# COMPACT_ATOMS: atom_id res chain seq x y z
N MET A 1 -40.06 -32.93 18.03
CA MET A 1 -39.91 -33.23 16.59
C MET A 1 -39.05 -32.11 16.00
N LYS A 2 -38.00 -32.26 15.21
CA LYS A 2 -37.33 -33.40 14.57
C LYS A 2 -35.96 -32.86 14.09
N LEU A 3 -34.96 -33.75 14.14
CA LEU A 3 -33.63 -33.77 13.50
C LEU A 3 -33.27 -32.62 12.53
N SER A 4 -32.18 -31.90 12.77
CA SER A 4 -30.81 -32.19 12.28
C SER A 4 -30.55 -31.73 10.84
N ASN A 5 -29.37 -31.10 10.68
CA ASN A 5 -28.58 -31.05 9.46
C ASN A 5 -29.13 -30.26 8.27
N VAL A 6 -28.83 -28.97 8.26
CA VAL A 6 -28.34 -28.32 7.03
C VAL A 6 -27.09 -27.52 7.38
N ILE A 7 -26.01 -28.24 7.64
CA ILE A 7 -24.67 -27.74 7.32
C ILE A 7 -24.59 -27.72 5.79
N LEU A 8 -23.87 -26.75 5.25
CA LEU A 8 -23.66 -26.42 3.83
C LEU A 8 -24.68 -25.43 3.24
N LEU A 9 -24.36 -24.14 3.32
CA LEU A 9 -23.97 -23.45 2.09
C LEU A 9 -23.10 -22.24 2.43
N SER A 10 -21.82 -22.43 2.18
CA SER A 10 -20.74 -21.45 2.26
C SER A 10 -20.93 -20.31 1.25
N THR A 11 -20.12 -19.27 1.45
CA THR A 11 -19.66 -18.26 0.48
C THR A 11 -20.66 -17.20 0.01
N ILE A 12 -20.65 -16.04 0.68
CA ILE A 12 -20.52 -14.75 -0.02
C ILE A 12 -19.60 -13.84 0.81
N LEU A 13 -18.29 -14.01 0.67
CA LEU A 13 -17.36 -12.90 0.90
C LEU A 13 -17.52 -11.95 -0.29
N VAL A 14 -18.25 -10.86 -0.14
CA VAL A 14 -18.17 -9.73 -1.07
C VAL A 14 -17.70 -8.51 -0.30
N SER A 15 -16.46 -8.18 -0.63
CA SER A 15 -15.65 -7.06 -0.20
C SER A 15 -16.35 -5.72 -0.41
N SER A 16 -16.49 -4.94 0.65
CA SER A 16 -16.71 -3.51 0.55
C SER A 16 -15.87 -2.74 1.56
N VAL A 17 -14.55 -2.93 1.49
CA VAL A 17 -13.61 -1.88 1.93
C VAL A 17 -13.67 -0.79 0.86
N GLY A 18 -14.68 0.08 0.99
CA GLY A 18 -14.79 1.33 0.25
C GLY A 18 -13.56 2.17 0.56
N MET A 19 -12.70 2.32 -0.45
CA MET A 19 -11.45 3.04 -0.38
C MET A 19 -11.69 4.50 0.01
N SER A 20 -10.95 4.96 1.02
CA SER A 20 -10.91 6.35 1.47
C SER A 20 -10.47 7.26 0.32
N ALA A 21 -11.42 7.97 -0.28
CA ALA A 21 -11.15 9.14 -1.08
C ALA A 21 -10.96 10.33 -0.13
N VAL A 22 -9.72 10.78 0.08
CA VAL A 22 -9.28 12.18 0.02
C VAL A 22 -7.83 12.26 0.45
N ALA A 23 -6.95 12.66 -0.47
CA ALA A 23 -5.80 13.48 -0.15
C ALA A 23 -5.31 14.10 -1.46
N SER A 24 -5.69 15.36 -1.69
CA SER A 24 -4.98 16.26 -2.59
C SER A 24 -3.54 16.36 -2.11
N ALA A 25 -2.70 15.42 -2.51
CA ALA A 25 -1.28 15.52 -2.31
C ALA A 25 -0.75 16.46 -3.39
N ALA A 26 -0.31 17.65 -2.97
CA ALA A 26 0.47 18.52 -3.82
C ALA A 26 1.57 17.70 -4.52
N GLN A 27 1.77 17.92 -5.81
CA GLN A 27 2.63 17.09 -6.63
C GLN A 27 4.03 17.72 -6.67
N ARG A 28 5.08 16.95 -6.38
CA ARG A 28 6.47 17.44 -6.43
C ARG A 28 7.22 16.84 -7.63
N PRO A 29 8.05 17.60 -8.37
CA PRO A 29 9.04 17.01 -9.26
C PRO A 29 10.27 16.61 -8.40
N ALA A 30 10.87 15.42 -8.51
CA ALA A 30 10.83 14.38 -9.54
C ALA A 30 10.43 13.00 -8.96
N GLY A 31 9.53 12.20 -9.56
CA GLY A 31 8.54 12.47 -10.59
C GLY A 31 7.18 11.91 -10.14
N ILE A 32 6.28 12.82 -9.76
CA ILE A 32 4.89 12.57 -9.32
C ILE A 32 4.78 11.59 -8.15
N CYS A 33 5.45 11.90 -7.04
CA CYS A 33 5.13 11.29 -5.76
C CYS A 33 4.32 12.26 -4.90
N THR A 34 3.33 11.71 -4.19
CA THR A 34 2.51 12.44 -3.22
C THR A 34 3.34 12.80 -1.98
N PHE A 35 2.97 13.89 -1.30
CA PHE A 35 3.57 14.29 -0.02
C PHE A 35 3.14 13.44 1.19
N ILE A 36 2.48 12.32 0.95
CA ILE A 36 2.03 11.45 2.04
C ILE A 36 3.27 10.87 2.71
N TYR A 37 3.41 11.10 4.02
CA TYR A 37 4.46 10.49 4.83
C TYR A 37 3.96 9.14 5.34
N SER A 38 4.48 8.06 4.75
CA SER A 38 4.19 6.68 5.11
C SER A 38 5.48 5.89 4.91
N PRO A 39 6.41 5.98 5.88
CA PRO A 39 7.79 5.57 5.65
C PRO A 39 7.89 4.07 5.39
N VAL A 40 8.74 3.70 4.44
CA VAL A 40 9.02 2.31 4.08
C VAL A 40 10.51 2.03 4.16
N PRO A 41 10.93 0.81 4.55
CA PRO A 41 12.33 0.43 4.50
C PRO A 41 12.84 0.42 3.05
N TYR A 42 14.02 0.97 2.83
CA TYR A 42 14.72 1.01 1.54
C TYR A 42 16.19 0.68 1.74
N VAL A 43 16.76 -0.10 0.82
CA VAL A 43 18.19 -0.43 0.82
C VAL A 43 18.84 0.35 -0.32
N THR A 44 19.79 1.21 0.02
CA THR A 44 20.56 1.98 -0.98
C THR A 44 21.44 1.06 -1.81
N LYS A 45 21.95 1.56 -2.94
CA LYS A 45 22.91 0.80 -3.77
C LYS A 45 24.18 0.43 -3.00
N ASP A 46 24.56 1.22 -2.00
CA ASP A 46 25.67 0.92 -1.08
C ASP A 46 25.32 -0.12 0.01
N GLY A 47 24.13 -0.72 -0.03
CA GLY A 47 23.67 -1.71 0.95
C GLY A 47 23.19 -1.10 2.28
N LYS A 48 23.07 0.22 2.40
CA LYS A 48 22.60 0.86 3.64
C LYS A 48 21.09 0.78 3.74
N LYS A 49 20.59 0.36 4.91
CA LYS A 49 19.15 0.38 5.23
C LYS A 49 18.76 1.78 5.70
N ILE A 50 17.91 2.45 4.95
CA ILE A 50 17.32 3.75 5.28
C ILE A 50 15.79 3.69 5.17
N GLN A 51 15.11 4.76 5.58
CA GLN A 51 13.67 4.89 5.37
C GLN A 51 13.39 5.86 4.22
N ALA A 52 12.62 5.41 3.23
CA ALA A 52 12.07 6.29 2.22
C ALA A 52 10.79 6.95 2.76
N PRO A 53 10.53 8.24 2.45
CA PRO A 53 9.33 8.96 2.91
C PRO A 53 8.01 8.26 2.57
N ASN A 54 7.96 7.56 1.44
CA ASN A 54 6.88 6.65 1.08
C ASN A 54 7.33 5.67 -0.02
N ALA A 55 6.47 4.72 -0.35
CA ALA A 55 6.71 3.70 -1.37
C ALA A 55 6.97 4.27 -2.76
N CYS A 56 6.34 5.39 -3.13
CA CYS A 56 6.61 6.04 -4.42
C CYS A 56 8.04 6.59 -4.47
N VAL A 57 8.47 7.27 -3.40
CA VAL A 57 9.84 7.79 -3.29
C VAL A 57 10.87 6.66 -3.28
N ALA A 58 10.57 5.53 -2.62
CA ALA A 58 11.44 4.35 -2.65
C ALA A 58 11.64 3.80 -4.07
N LYS A 59 10.57 3.69 -4.86
CA LYS A 59 10.64 3.26 -6.27
C LYS A 59 11.43 4.25 -7.13
N TRP A 60 11.22 5.55 -6.91
CA TRP A 60 11.96 6.59 -7.63
C TRP A 60 13.47 6.53 -7.33
N TRP A 61 13.84 6.35 -6.06
CA TRP A 61 15.23 6.15 -5.63
C TRP A 61 15.91 4.94 -6.30
N ALA A 62 15.19 3.82 -6.43
CA ALA A 62 15.70 2.62 -7.09
C ALA A 62 16.07 2.88 -8.56
N VAL A 63 15.22 3.63 -9.28
CA VAL A 63 15.48 4.05 -10.67
C VAL A 63 16.68 4.98 -10.74
N GLN A 64 16.81 5.92 -9.80
CA GLN A 64 17.80 6.98 -9.88
C GLN A 64 19.23 6.57 -9.52
N GLY A 65 19.45 5.57 -8.67
CA GLY A 65 20.82 5.41 -8.14
C GLY A 65 20.98 5.38 -6.64
N LYS A 66 19.94 5.68 -5.88
CA LYS A 66 20.13 6.07 -4.49
C LYS A 66 20.50 4.89 -3.60
#